data_AF-A0A2K3KXG5-F1
#
_entry.id   AF-A0A2K3KXG5-F1
#
_cell.length_a   1.000
_cell.length_b   1.000
_cell.length_c   1.000
_cell.angle_alpha   90.00
_cell.angle_beta   90.00
_cell.angle_gamma   90.00
#
_symmetry.space_group_name_H-M   'P 1'
#
loop_
_entity.id
_entity.type
_entity.pdbx_description
1 polymer ?
#
loop_
_entity_poly.entity_id
_entity_poly.type
_entity_poly.pdbx_seq_one_letter_code
_entity_poly.pdbx_strand_id
1 'polypeptide(L)'
;MFILSKKLKILKDKLKIWNKDCFGNVHNHVISAEQKLHQIQIQIQHNGHTEALLNEEKLASAQYEDALNRQEVYWKEKARVNWHLEGDRNTKYFHRIAKIKSSTKFINSLQDGEHDSSLAEEVIPNLVTEETNALMTMLPSHDEIKAAVFALNKDSAPGPDGFGAFFFQHY
;
A
#
# COMPACT_ATOMS: atom_id res chain seq x y z
N MET A 1 2.88 8.30 24.61
CA MET A 1 1.88 8.66 23.58
C MET A 1 1.09 7.43 23.13
N PHE A 2 -0.06 7.07 23.75
CA PHE A 2 -0.73 5.79 23.41
C PHE A 2 -2.27 5.79 23.38
N ILE A 3 -2.94 6.93 23.60
CA ILE A 3 -4.41 6.95 23.64
C ILE A 3 -4.99 6.73 22.23
N LEU A 4 -4.44 7.39 21.20
CA LEU A 4 -4.92 7.26 19.84
C LEU A 4 -4.69 5.85 19.27
N SER A 5 -3.50 5.28 19.44
CA SER A 5 -3.21 3.92 18.95
C SER A 5 -4.08 2.86 19.64
N LYS A 6 -4.34 3.01 20.95
CA LYS A 6 -5.25 2.13 21.70
C LYS A 6 -6.70 2.27 21.21
N LYS A 7 -7.19 3.48 20.97
CA LYS A 7 -8.52 3.72 20.39
C LYS A 7 -8.65 3.13 18.98
N LEU A 8 -7.65 3.32 18.12
CA LEU A 8 -7.62 2.74 16.77
C LEU A 8 -7.60 1.21 16.79
N LYS A 9 -6.91 0.59 17.76
CA LYS A 9 -6.88 -0.87 17.91
C LYS A 9 -8.27 -1.43 18.29
N ILE A 10 -8.94 -0.80 19.25
CA ILE A 10 -10.32 -1.17 19.64
C ILE A 10 -11.28 -0.99 18.45
N LEU A 11 -11.17 0.13 17.73
CA LEU A 11 -11.98 0.38 16.55
C LEU A 11 -11.76 -0.68 15.46
N LYS A 12 -10.51 -1.07 15.21
CA LYS A 12 -10.17 -2.12 14.23
C LYS A 12 -10.89 -3.43 14.54
N ASP A 13 -10.95 -3.83 15.80
CA ASP A 13 -11.63 -5.08 16.18
C ASP A 13 -13.15 -4.98 16.00
N LYS A 14 -13.75 -3.83 16.33
CA LYS A 14 -15.18 -3.58 16.05
C LYS A 14 -15.49 -3.57 14.55
N LEU A 15 -14.63 -2.97 13.73
CA LEU A 15 -14.78 -2.95 12.27
C LEU A 15 -14.64 -4.34 11.65
N LYS A 16 -13.79 -5.22 12.22
CA LYS A 16 -13.68 -6.61 11.75
C LYS A 16 -14.97 -7.40 11.98
N ILE A 17 -15.58 -7.24 13.16
CA ILE A 17 -16.86 -7.88 13.50
C ILE A 17 -17.94 -7.37 12.54
N TRP A 18 -18.08 -6.05 12.42
CA TRP A 18 -19.02 -5.43 11.49
C TRP A 18 -18.83 -5.89 10.04
N ASN A 19 -17.57 -6.00 9.58
CA ASN A 19 -17.28 -6.50 8.24
C ASN A 19 -17.77 -7.94 8.05
N LYS A 20 -17.57 -8.80 9.05
CA LYS A 20 -18.03 -10.20 9.00
C LYS A 20 -19.56 -10.29 9.02
N ASP A 21 -20.21 -9.49 9.85
CA ASP A 21 -21.66 -9.55 10.05
C ASP A 21 -22.44 -8.92 8.89
N CYS A 22 -21.94 -7.81 8.31
CA CYS A 22 -22.64 -7.08 7.25
C CYS A 22 -22.23 -7.51 5.83
N PHE A 23 -20.95 -7.79 5.59
CA PHE A 23 -20.43 -8.07 4.24
C PHE A 23 -19.98 -9.52 4.04
N GLY A 24 -19.65 -10.22 5.13
CA GLY A 24 -19.29 -11.63 5.08
C GLY A 24 -18.19 -11.95 4.07
N ASN A 25 -18.33 -13.11 3.40
CA ASN A 25 -17.48 -13.47 2.28
C ASN A 25 -18.21 -13.14 0.96
N VAL A 26 -17.72 -12.09 0.28
CA VAL A 26 -18.28 -11.59 -0.99
C VAL A 26 -18.39 -12.71 -2.05
N HIS A 27 -17.44 -13.66 -2.09
CA HIS A 27 -17.47 -14.77 -3.04
C HIS A 27 -18.61 -15.74 -2.73
N ASN A 28 -18.81 -16.04 -1.44
CA ASN A 28 -19.91 -16.91 -1.02
C ASN A 28 -21.26 -16.27 -1.30
N HIS A 29 -21.37 -14.94 -1.17
CA HIS A 29 -22.60 -14.22 -1.50
C HIS A 29 -22.96 -14.35 -2.98
N VAL A 30 -21.99 -14.26 -3.90
CA VAL A 30 -22.21 -14.49 -5.34
C VAL A 30 -22.69 -15.92 -5.58
N ILE A 31 -22.00 -16.92 -5.02
CA ILE A 31 -22.37 -18.34 -5.18
C ILE A 31 -23.79 -18.61 -4.66
N SER A 32 -24.13 -18.10 -3.47
CA SER A 32 -25.47 -18.30 -2.90
C SER A 32 -26.57 -17.59 -3.69
N ALA A 33 -26.30 -16.38 -4.21
CA ALA A 33 -27.26 -15.66 -5.04
C ALA A 33 -27.47 -16.33 -6.41
N GLU A 34 -26.40 -16.82 -7.03
CA GLU A 34 -26.45 -17.60 -8.27
C GLU A 34 -27.27 -18.88 -8.08
N GLN A 35 -26.98 -19.65 -7.02
CA GLN A 35 -27.72 -20.86 -6.69
C GLN A 35 -29.21 -20.57 -6.49
N LYS A 36 -29.56 -19.50 -5.77
CA LYS A 36 -30.95 -19.10 -5.54
C LYS A 36 -31.67 -18.76 -6.85
N LEU A 37 -31.03 -17.98 -7.72
CA LEU A 37 -31.58 -17.65 -9.04
C LEU A 37 -31.77 -18.92 -9.89
N HIS A 38 -30.78 -19.80 -9.91
CA HIS A 38 -30.85 -21.06 -10.65
C HIS A 38 -31.99 -21.97 -10.15
N GLN A 39 -32.21 -22.06 -8.84
CA GLN A 39 -33.33 -22.82 -8.28
C GLN A 39 -34.69 -22.26 -8.74
N ILE A 40 -34.86 -20.94 -8.76
CA ILE A 40 -36.09 -20.30 -9.24
C ILE A 40 -36.30 -20.57 -10.74
N GLN A 41 -35.23 -20.53 -11.54
CA GLN A 41 -35.30 -20.84 -12.97
C GLN A 41 -35.68 -22.30 -13.23
N ILE A 42 -35.17 -23.25 -12.43
CA ILE A 42 -35.59 -24.66 -12.48
C ILE A 42 -37.09 -24.79 -12.14
N GLN A 43 -37.57 -24.09 -11.11
CA GLN A 43 -38.99 -24.10 -10.75
C GLN A 43 -39.88 -23.57 -11.88
N ILE A 44 -39.45 -22.50 -12.56
CA ILE A 44 -40.16 -21.94 -13.72
C ILE A 44 -40.18 -22.97 -14.86
N GLN A 45 -39.09 -23.68 -15.10
CA GLN A 45 -39.00 -24.70 -16.16
C GLN A 45 -39.97 -25.87 -15.92
N HIS A 46 -40.15 -26.30 -14.67
CA HIS A 46 -41.03 -27.43 -14.34
C HIS A 46 -42.50 -27.04 -14.15
N ASN A 47 -42.78 -25.90 -13.53
CA ASN A 47 -44.13 -25.51 -13.12
C ASN A 47 -44.78 -24.48 -14.05
N GLY A 48 -44.03 -23.95 -15.03
CA GLY A 48 -44.48 -22.90 -15.93
C GLY A 48 -44.43 -21.50 -15.30
N HIS A 49 -44.68 -20.48 -16.12
CA HIS A 49 -44.61 -19.08 -15.69
C HIS A 49 -45.85 -18.69 -14.87
N THR A 50 -45.67 -18.53 -13.56
CA THR A 50 -46.62 -17.87 -12.67
C THR A 50 -46.12 -16.45 -12.37
N GLU A 51 -47.03 -15.48 -12.20
CA GLU A 51 -46.67 -14.08 -11.91
C GLU A 51 -45.80 -13.94 -10.64
N ALA A 52 -46.08 -14.75 -9.61
CA ALA A 52 -45.26 -14.81 -8.40
C ALA A 52 -43.81 -15.24 -8.70
N LEU A 53 -43.62 -16.32 -9.46
CA LEU A 53 -42.29 -16.83 -9.84
C LEU A 53 -41.52 -15.83 -10.72
N LEU A 54 -42.22 -15.11 -11.59
CA LEU A 54 -41.61 -14.08 -12.44
C LEU A 54 -41.09 -12.90 -11.59
N ASN A 55 -41.83 -12.51 -10.55
CA ASN A 55 -41.41 -11.46 -9.63
C ASN A 55 -40.25 -11.93 -8.74
N GLU A 56 -40.27 -13.18 -8.27
CA GLU A 56 -39.17 -13.79 -7.52
C GLU A 56 -37.89 -13.90 -8.35
N GLU A 57 -38.00 -14.28 -9.62
CA GLU A 57 -36.86 -14.34 -10.55
C GLU A 57 -36.25 -12.94 -10.74
N LYS A 58 -37.07 -11.92 -11.00
CA LYS A 58 -36.59 -10.52 -11.13
C LYS A 58 -35.84 -10.07 -9.87
N LEU A 59 -36.38 -10.36 -8.69
CA LEU A 59 -35.74 -10.00 -7.43
C LEU A 59 -34.42 -10.76 -7.23
N ALA A 60 -34.40 -12.06 -7.52
CA ALA A 60 -33.19 -12.88 -7.41
C ALA A 60 -32.11 -12.45 -8.41
N SER A 61 -32.50 -12.06 -9.62
CA SER A 61 -31.59 -11.53 -10.64
C SER A 61 -30.95 -10.22 -10.18
N ALA A 62 -31.75 -9.28 -9.65
CA ALA A 62 -31.23 -8.03 -9.09
C ALA A 62 -30.29 -8.27 -7.89
N GLN A 63 -30.60 -9.25 -7.03
CA GLN A 63 -29.73 -9.64 -5.92
C GLN A 63 -28.40 -10.25 -6.39
N TYR A 64 -28.43 -11.05 -7.45
CA TYR A 64 -27.24 -11.63 -8.05
C TYR A 64 -26.35 -10.57 -8.72
N GLU A 65 -26.95 -9.63 -9.45
CA GLU A 65 -26.24 -8.50 -10.06
C GLU A 65 -25.57 -7.61 -9.00
N ASP A 66 -26.26 -7.29 -7.90
CA ASP A 66 -25.66 -6.55 -6.79
C ASP A 66 -24.49 -7.31 -6.15
N ALA A 67 -24.60 -8.63 -5.97
CA ALA A 67 -23.51 -9.45 -5.46
C ALA A 67 -22.28 -9.45 -6.40
N LEU A 68 -22.50 -9.54 -7.71
CA LEU A 68 -21.45 -9.45 -8.72
C LEU A 68 -20.76 -8.08 -8.72
N ASN A 69 -21.53 -6.99 -8.66
CA ASN A 69 -21.00 -5.63 -8.59
C ASN A 69 -20.09 -5.44 -7.37
N ARG A 70 -20.49 -5.97 -6.21
CA ARG A 70 -19.65 -5.95 -4.99
C ARG A 70 -18.36 -6.74 -5.18
N GLN A 71 -18.42 -7.90 -5.83
CA GLN A 71 -17.24 -8.71 -6.13
C GLN A 71 -16.30 -8.01 -7.12
N GLU A 72 -16.84 -7.34 -8.13
CA GLU A 72 -16.06 -6.55 -9.09
C GLU A 72 -15.32 -5.41 -8.39
N VAL A 73 -16.01 -4.64 -7.53
CA VAL A 73 -15.39 -3.57 -6.74
C VAL A 73 -14.27 -4.11 -5.85
N TYR A 74 -14.51 -5.24 -5.17
CA TYR A 74 -13.48 -5.91 -4.37
C TYR A 74 -12.23 -6.26 -5.20
N TRP A 75 -12.40 -6.79 -6.41
CA TRP A 75 -11.28 -7.12 -7.29
C TRP A 75 -10.58 -5.89 -7.86
N LYS A 76 -11.31 -4.82 -8.19
CA LYS A 76 -10.72 -3.53 -8.62
C LYS A 76 -9.79 -2.96 -7.54
N GLU A 77 -10.20 -3.01 -6.28
CA GLU A 77 -9.36 -2.58 -5.16
C GLU A 77 -8.13 -3.49 -5.00
N LYS A 78 -8.31 -4.82 -5.04
CA LYS A 78 -7.23 -5.80 -4.92
C LYS A 78 -6.19 -5.68 -6.03
N ALA A 79 -6.64 -5.45 -7.27
CA ALA A 79 -5.81 -5.23 -8.44
C ALA A 79 -5.12 -3.85 -8.42
N ARG A 80 -5.39 -3.00 -7.42
CA ARG A 80 -4.83 -1.65 -7.28
C ARG A 80 -5.06 -0.79 -8.53
N VAL A 81 -6.25 -0.86 -9.12
CA VAL A 81 -6.59 -0.12 -10.35
C VAL A 81 -6.30 1.38 -10.21
N ASN A 82 -6.59 1.99 -9.05
CA ASN A 82 -6.30 3.41 -8.80
C ASN A 82 -4.80 3.72 -8.84
N TRP A 83 -3.93 2.80 -8.42
CA TRP A 83 -2.49 2.97 -8.59
C TRP A 83 -2.09 2.92 -10.07
N HIS A 84 -2.69 2.04 -10.87
CA HIS A 84 -2.43 2.02 -12.31
C HIS A 84 -2.95 3.27 -13.04
N LEU A 85 -4.07 3.85 -12.61
CA LEU A 85 -4.66 5.03 -13.25
C LEU A 85 -4.01 6.35 -12.79
N GLU A 86 -3.70 6.47 -11.51
CA GLU A 86 -3.28 7.73 -10.88
C GLU A 86 -1.86 7.70 -10.31
N GLY A 87 -1.22 6.53 -10.24
CA GLY A 87 0.05 6.33 -9.55
C GLY A 87 1.29 6.79 -10.33
N ASP A 88 1.33 6.61 -11.65
CA ASP A 88 2.49 7.09 -12.45
C ASP A 88 2.37 8.57 -12.82
N ARG A 89 1.20 9.16 -12.59
CA ARG A 89 0.95 10.59 -12.77
C ARG A 89 1.27 11.30 -11.46
N ASN A 90 1.73 12.55 -11.54
CA ASN A 90 2.05 13.38 -10.39
C ASN A 90 0.80 13.89 -9.65
N THR A 91 -0.09 12.97 -9.29
CA THR A 91 -1.38 13.25 -8.67
C THR A 91 -1.24 13.35 -7.15
N LYS A 92 -2.25 13.96 -6.51
CA LYS A 92 -2.36 13.94 -5.03
C LYS A 92 -2.40 12.50 -4.48
N TYR A 93 -2.95 11.55 -5.25
CA TYR A 93 -2.99 10.15 -4.88
C TYR A 93 -1.59 9.53 -4.83
N PHE A 94 -0.78 9.72 -5.89
CA PHE A 94 0.61 9.25 -5.95
C PHE A 94 1.41 9.76 -4.74
N HIS A 95 1.44 11.07 -4.51
CA HIS A 95 2.21 11.65 -3.40
C HIS A 95 1.75 11.16 -2.03
N ARG A 96 0.44 10.97 -1.82
CA ARG A 96 -0.10 10.43 -0.57
C ARG A 96 0.38 8.99 -0.34
N ILE A 97 0.28 8.13 -1.35
CA ILE A 97 0.72 6.73 -1.25
C ILE A 97 2.24 6.64 -1.08
N ALA A 98 3.03 7.47 -1.80
CA ALA A 98 4.48 7.53 -1.65
C ALA A 98 4.89 7.92 -0.23
N LYS A 99 4.23 8.92 0.37
CA LYS A 99 4.44 9.32 1.76
C LYS A 99 4.12 8.20 2.76
N ILE A 100 2.98 7.50 2.58
CA ILE A 100 2.62 6.35 3.42
C ILE A 100 3.68 5.26 3.30
N LYS A 101 4.06 4.87 2.08
CA LYS A 101 5.09 3.84 1.83
C LYS A 101 6.42 4.21 2.48
N SER A 102 6.88 5.44 2.29
CA SER A 102 8.11 5.94 2.91
C SER A 102 8.06 5.85 4.43
N SER A 103 6.96 6.31 5.06
CA SER A 103 6.79 6.24 6.51
C SER A 103 6.71 4.79 7.04
N THR A 104 6.06 3.87 6.33
CA THR A 104 5.94 2.46 6.75
C THR A 104 7.20 1.64 6.54
N LYS A 105 8.04 2.03 5.57
CA LYS A 105 9.33 1.37 5.28
C LYS A 105 10.49 1.96 6.09
N PHE A 106 10.25 3.06 6.79
CA PHE A 106 11.25 3.69 7.61
C PHE A 106 11.51 2.81 8.85
N ILE A 107 12.72 2.24 8.91
CA ILE A 107 13.18 1.47 10.07
C ILE A 107 13.55 2.48 11.15
N ASN A 108 12.69 2.61 12.16
CA ASN A 108 12.88 3.57 13.26
C ASN A 108 13.99 3.15 14.24
N SER A 109 14.33 1.86 14.31
CA SER A 109 15.36 1.32 15.20
C SER A 109 15.68 -0.11 14.78
N LEU A 110 16.97 -0.46 14.82
CA LEU A 110 17.44 -1.84 14.85
C LEU A 110 17.69 -2.17 16.32
N GLN A 111 17.18 -3.31 16.80
CA GLN A 111 17.39 -3.77 18.16
C GLN A 111 17.97 -5.18 18.09
N ASP A 112 19.20 -5.35 18.56
CA ASP A 112 19.89 -6.63 18.63
C ASP A 112 19.96 -7.08 20.10
N GLY A 113 18.98 -7.87 20.53
CA GLY A 113 18.96 -8.58 21.82
C GLY A 113 19.17 -7.75 23.09
N GLU A 114 19.16 -8.42 24.25
CA GLU A 114 19.75 -7.91 25.48
C GLU A 114 21.21 -8.36 25.52
N HIS A 115 22.11 -7.69 24.82
CA HIS A 115 23.54 -7.96 24.98
C HIS A 115 24.39 -6.70 25.09
N ASP A 116 25.27 -6.81 26.06
CA ASP A 116 26.24 -5.87 26.59
C ASP A 116 27.12 -5.26 25.49
N SER A 117 27.27 -3.94 25.51
CA SER A 117 27.97 -3.15 24.48
C SER A 117 29.50 -3.39 24.44
N SER A 118 30.00 -4.34 25.24
CA SER A 118 31.41 -4.67 25.46
C SER A 118 32.00 -5.67 24.45
N LEU A 119 31.18 -6.54 23.84
CA LEU A 119 31.65 -7.54 22.86
C LEU A 119 31.93 -6.97 21.46
N ALA A 120 31.34 -5.81 21.13
CA ALA A 120 31.51 -5.19 19.82
C ALA A 120 32.94 -4.65 19.60
N GLU A 121 33.62 -4.19 20.65
CA GLU A 121 34.97 -3.64 20.57
C GLU A 121 36.06 -4.71 20.43
N GLU A 122 35.83 -5.94 20.91
CA GLU A 122 36.81 -7.04 20.81
C GLU A 122 36.72 -7.82 19.47
N VAL A 123 35.55 -7.86 18.84
CA VAL A 123 35.30 -8.67 17.63
C VAL A 123 35.38 -7.85 16.34
N ILE A 124 35.16 -6.53 16.41
CA ILE A 124 35.19 -5.66 15.22
C ILE A 124 36.63 -5.11 15.05
N PRO A 125 37.38 -5.57 14.04
CA PRO A 125 38.69 -4.99 13.76
C PRO A 125 38.56 -3.49 13.49
N ASN A 126 39.46 -2.69 14.06
CA ASN A 126 39.48 -1.25 13.86
C ASN A 126 40.02 -0.92 12.45
N LEU A 127 39.12 -0.89 11.46
CA LEU A 127 39.46 -0.61 10.06
C LEU A 127 39.67 0.89 9.76
N VAL A 128 39.19 1.78 10.63
CA VAL A 128 39.27 3.23 10.41
C VAL A 128 40.37 3.80 11.28
N THR A 129 41.51 4.08 10.66
CA THR A 129 42.62 4.76 11.34
C THR A 129 42.22 6.20 11.71
N GLU A 130 42.91 6.77 12.70
CA GLU A 130 42.74 8.19 13.06
C GLU A 130 42.94 9.10 11.85
N GLU A 131 43.88 8.77 10.96
CA GLU A 131 44.11 9.47 9.69
C GLU A 131 42.89 9.41 8.76
N THR A 132 42.28 8.23 8.60
CA THR A 132 41.07 8.07 7.78
C THR A 132 39.91 8.87 8.36
N ASN A 133 39.76 8.86 9.69
CA ASN A 133 38.74 9.62 10.38
C ASN A 133 38.95 11.15 10.25
N ALA A 134 40.20 11.61 10.33
CA ALA A 134 40.56 13.01 10.11
C ALA A 134 40.25 13.45 8.68
N LEU A 135 40.51 12.60 7.68
CA LEU A 135 40.18 12.89 6.28
C LEU A 135 38.66 12.95 6.05
N MET A 136 37.88 12.04 6.64
CA MET A 136 36.42 12.02 6.47
C MET A 136 35.68 13.15 7.21
N THR A 137 36.31 13.75 8.22
CA THR A 137 35.75 14.87 9.00
C THR A 137 36.21 16.24 8.50
N MET A 138 37.15 16.28 7.56
CA MET A 138 37.61 17.51 6.93
C MET A 138 36.50 18.11 6.06
N LEU A 139 36.37 19.45 6.09
CA LEU A 139 35.45 20.15 5.20
C LEU A 139 35.89 19.99 3.75
N PRO A 140 34.99 19.62 2.83
CA PRO A 140 35.35 19.45 1.43
C PRO A 140 35.75 20.79 0.80
N SER A 141 36.74 20.75 -0.07
CA SER A 141 37.18 21.90 -0.84
C SER A 141 36.18 22.25 -1.95
N HIS A 142 36.25 23.48 -2.45
CA HIS A 142 35.38 23.93 -3.54
C HIS A 142 35.55 23.08 -4.81
N ASP A 143 36.79 22.65 -5.11
CA ASP A 143 37.09 21.83 -6.27
C ASP A 143 36.51 20.42 -6.15
N GLU A 144 36.55 19.82 -4.95
CA GLU A 144 35.92 18.52 -4.69
C GLU A 144 34.40 18.60 -4.83
N ILE A 145 33.78 19.65 -4.29
CA ILE A 145 32.33 19.89 -4.42
C ILE A 145 31.97 20.01 -5.90
N LYS A 146 32.72 20.82 -6.66
CA LYS A 146 32.49 21.00 -8.09
C LYS A 146 32.67 19.71 -8.88
N ALA A 147 33.75 18.96 -8.63
CA ALA A 147 34.00 17.69 -9.29
C ALA A 147 32.87 16.68 -9.02
N ALA A 148 32.41 16.58 -7.77
CA ALA A 148 31.30 15.71 -7.40
C ALA A 148 29.99 16.10 -8.11
N VAL A 149 29.65 17.38 -8.13
CA VAL A 149 28.42 17.88 -8.78
C VAL A 149 28.43 17.65 -10.29
N PHE A 150 29.58 17.83 -10.95
CA PHE A 150 29.72 17.62 -12.39
C PHE A 150 29.84 16.13 -12.79
N ALA A 151 30.17 15.25 -11.84
CA ALA A 151 30.13 13.80 -12.05
C ALA A 151 28.71 13.20 -11.93
N LEU A 152 27.74 13.95 -11.40
CA LEU A 152 26.36 13.48 -11.29
C LEU A 152 25.70 13.31 -12.67
N ASN A 153 24.84 12.29 -12.79
CA ASN A 153 24.03 12.07 -13.99
C ASN A 153 22.98 13.18 -14.13
N LYS A 154 23.06 13.92 -15.25
CA LYS A 154 22.19 15.06 -15.61
C LYS A 154 20.71 14.73 -15.58
N ASP A 155 20.34 13.51 -15.94
CA ASP A 155 18.95 13.06 -16.07
C ASP A 155 18.39 12.47 -14.77
N SER A 156 19.11 12.62 -13.66
CA SER A 156 18.64 12.14 -12.35
C SER A 156 17.44 12.94 -11.86
N ALA A 157 16.51 12.26 -11.19
CA ALA A 157 15.33 12.89 -10.62
C ALA A 157 15.71 13.97 -9.59
N PRO A 158 15.03 15.13 -9.58
CA PRO A 158 15.34 16.22 -8.65
C PRO A 158 15.01 15.85 -7.21
N GLY A 159 15.71 16.49 -6.28
CA GLY A 159 15.45 16.38 -4.85
C GLY A 159 14.13 17.07 -4.43
N PRO A 160 13.79 17.03 -3.13
CA PRO A 160 12.61 17.72 -2.58
C PRO A 160 12.61 19.25 -2.80
N ASP A 161 13.79 19.82 -3.06
CA ASP A 161 14.03 21.23 -3.38
C ASP A 161 13.76 21.57 -4.85
N GLY A 162 13.56 20.57 -5.71
CA GLY A 162 13.20 20.74 -7.12
C GLY A 162 14.39 20.98 -8.07
N PHE A 163 15.62 20.99 -7.57
CA PHE A 163 16.82 21.17 -8.39
C PHE A 163 17.47 19.81 -8.72
N GLY A 164 17.76 19.58 -10.00
CA GLY A 164 18.47 18.39 -10.48
C GLY A 164 19.94 18.70 -10.79
N ALA A 165 20.75 17.65 -11.01
CA ALA A 165 22.17 17.79 -11.35
C ALA A 165 22.40 18.70 -12.57
N PHE A 166 21.50 18.66 -13.57
CA PHE A 166 21.56 19.54 -14.73
C PHE A 166 21.58 21.03 -14.38
N PHE A 167 20.83 21.46 -13.36
CA PHE A 167 20.74 22.87 -12.97
C PHE A 167 22.10 23.40 -12.51
N PHE A 168 22.76 22.68 -11.59
CA PHE A 168 24.06 23.07 -11.03
C PHE A 168 25.23 22.91 -12.01
N GLN A 169 25.07 22.12 -13.06
CA GLN A 169 26.07 21.97 -14.12
C GLN A 169 25.96 23.04 -15.20
N HIS A 170 24.81 23.71 -15.30
CA HIS A 170 24.51 24.67 -16.37
C HIS A 170 24.53 26.13 -15.91
N TYR A 171 24.12 26.39 -14.67
CA TYR A 171 24.07 27.72 -14.05
C TYR A 171 25.06 27.81 -12.88
#